data_AF-S4PDD8-F1
#
_entry.id   AF-S4PDD8-F1
#
_cell.length_a   1.000
_cell.length_b   1.000
_cell.length_c   1.000
_cell.angle_alpha   90.00
_cell.angle_beta   90.00
_cell.angle_gamma   90.00
#
_symmetry.space_group_name_H-M   'P 1'
#
loop_
_entity.id
_entity.type
_entity.pdbx_description
1 polymer ?
#
loop_
_entity_poly.entity_id
_entity_poly.type
_entity_poly.pdbx_seq_one_letter_code
_entity_poly.pdbx_strand_id
1 'polypeptide(L)'
;DIWSVGVLAYVLLSGYSPFAGDTKQETYLNIAQCQLSFPRDLFRGVSQRAIQFIKETLVVDPKGRLTVEECLEHPWLKDEADIPPAIVGVGFGATDLASDDDTPNDLDSLN
;
A
#
# COMPACT_ATOMS: atom_id res chain seq x y z
N ASP A 1 9.62 -11.14 1.07
CA ASP A 1 10.82 -10.26 1.10
C ASP A 1 10.36 -8.83 0.94
N ILE A 2 10.93 -7.88 1.70
CA ILE A 2 10.49 -6.48 1.74
C ILE A 2 10.97 -5.66 0.53
N TRP A 3 12.14 -6.00 -0.03
CA TRP A 3 12.64 -5.29 -1.21
C TRP A 3 11.70 -5.46 -2.39
N SER A 4 11.27 -6.71 -2.63
CA SER A 4 10.32 -7.03 -3.69
C SER A 4 8.97 -6.31 -3.50
N VAL A 5 8.54 -6.08 -2.27
CA VAL A 5 7.32 -5.30 -1.96
C VAL A 5 7.50 -3.84 -2.36
N GLY A 6 8.64 -3.22 -2.03
CA GLY A 6 8.95 -1.85 -2.46
C GLY A 6 8.99 -1.69 -3.98
N VAL A 7 9.62 -2.66 -4.68
CA VAL A 7 9.64 -2.67 -6.16
C VAL A 7 8.23 -2.78 -6.72
N LEU A 8 7.42 -3.71 -6.20
CA LEU A 8 6.05 -3.91 -6.66
C LEU A 8 5.19 -2.66 -6.42
N ALA A 9 5.27 -2.04 -5.23
CA ALA A 9 4.53 -0.82 -4.92
C ALA A 9 4.88 0.33 -5.89
N TYR A 10 6.17 0.50 -6.21
CA TYR A 10 6.59 1.49 -7.21
C TYR A 10 5.98 1.22 -8.59
N VAL A 11 5.99 -0.04 -9.03
CA VAL A 11 5.42 -0.44 -10.33
C VAL A 11 3.91 -0.21 -10.35
N LEU A 12 3.20 -0.55 -9.28
CA LEU A 12 1.74 -0.36 -9.21
C LEU A 12 1.33 1.13 -9.25
N LEU A 13 2.13 2.01 -8.64
CA LEU A 13 1.80 3.43 -8.55
C LEU A 13 2.26 4.26 -9.76
N SER A 14 3.28 3.80 -10.49
CA SER A 14 3.84 4.54 -11.63
C SER A 14 3.67 3.86 -12.99
N GLY A 15 3.55 2.52 -13.01
CA GLY A 15 3.62 1.70 -14.22
C GLY A 15 5.05 1.39 -14.70
N TYR A 16 6.09 1.86 -14.01
CA TYR A 16 7.49 1.72 -14.42
C TYR A 16 8.33 0.99 -13.37
N SER A 17 9.45 0.41 -13.80
CA SER A 17 10.43 -0.19 -12.87
C SER A 17 11.29 0.90 -12.22
N PRO A 18 11.53 0.85 -10.90
CA PRO A 18 12.31 1.87 -10.18
C PRO A 18 13.79 1.93 -10.57
N PHE A 19 14.33 0.85 -11.14
CA PHE A 19 15.77 0.74 -11.42
C PHE A 19 16.09 0.42 -12.89
N ALA A 20 15.09 0.47 -13.79
CA ALA A 20 15.34 0.24 -15.20
C ALA A 20 16.30 1.31 -15.77
N GLY A 21 17.37 0.84 -16.41
CA GLY A 21 18.26 1.67 -17.24
C GLY A 21 18.25 1.17 -18.69
N ASP A 22 18.87 1.93 -19.59
CA ASP A 22 18.95 1.60 -21.02
C ASP A 22 19.81 0.35 -21.27
N THR A 23 20.73 0.05 -20.34
CA THR A 23 21.56 -1.14 -20.37
C THR A 23 21.42 -1.99 -19.10
N LYS A 24 21.80 -3.26 -19.20
CA LYS A 24 21.90 -4.16 -18.02
C LYS A 24 22.87 -3.63 -16.97
N GLN A 25 23.98 -3.03 -17.41
CA GLN A 25 24.98 -2.46 -16.52
C GLN A 25 24.41 -1.26 -15.75
N GLU A 26 23.70 -0.37 -16.42
CA GLU A 26 23.01 0.75 -15.79
C GLU A 26 21.94 0.27 -14.80
N THR A 27 21.13 -0.71 -15.19
CA THR A 27 20.12 -1.32 -14.30
C THR A 27 20.77 -1.89 -13.03
N TYR A 28 21.88 -2.61 -13.18
CA TYR A 28 22.63 -3.14 -12.05
C TYR A 28 23.18 -2.04 -11.13
N LEU A 29 23.73 -0.97 -11.71
CA LEU A 29 24.23 0.17 -10.94
C LEU A 29 23.11 0.88 -10.19
N ASN A 30 21.96 1.09 -10.83
CA ASN A 30 20.78 1.69 -10.20
C ASN A 30 20.30 0.86 -9.00
N ILE A 31 20.31 -0.47 -9.10
CA ILE A 31 19.98 -1.38 -7.99
C ILE A 31 21.05 -1.26 -6.88
N ALA A 32 22.33 -1.36 -7.24
CA ALA A 32 23.44 -1.38 -6.29
C ALA A 32 23.58 -0.07 -5.49
N GLN A 33 23.28 1.06 -6.13
CA GLN A 33 23.33 2.40 -5.52
C GLN A 33 21.98 2.84 -4.96
N CYS A 34 20.92 2.07 -5.19
CA CYS A 34 19.53 2.45 -4.90
C CYS A 34 19.19 3.85 -5.43
N GLN A 35 19.47 4.06 -6.71
CA GLN A 35 19.23 5.32 -7.40
C GLN A 35 17.73 5.49 -7.70
N LEU A 36 16.95 5.80 -6.65
CA LEU A 36 15.51 5.92 -6.72
C LEU A 36 15.08 7.36 -7.07
N SER A 37 14.15 7.50 -8.01
CA SER A 37 13.58 8.79 -8.40
C SER A 37 12.06 8.75 -8.40
N PHE A 38 11.43 9.91 -8.22
CA PHE A 38 9.97 10.05 -8.22
C PHE A 38 9.57 11.21 -9.14
N PRO A 39 9.56 11.00 -10.47
CA PRO A 39 9.23 12.06 -11.42
C PRO A 39 7.83 12.62 -11.18
N ARG A 40 7.70 13.95 -11.21
CA ARG A 40 6.43 14.64 -10.93
C ARG A 40 5.31 14.15 -11.85
N ASP A 41 5.59 13.89 -13.12
CA ASP A 41 4.58 13.46 -14.09
C ASP A 41 3.99 12.08 -13.77
N LEU A 42 4.77 11.21 -13.13
CA LEU A 42 4.32 9.88 -12.71
C LEU A 42 3.67 9.89 -11.31
N PHE A 43 4.18 10.73 -10.40
CA PHE A 43 3.78 10.72 -9.00
C PHE A 43 2.88 11.89 -8.58
N ARG A 44 2.36 12.71 -9.51
CA ARG A 44 1.53 13.89 -9.21
C ARG A 44 0.30 13.58 -8.34
N GLY A 45 -0.33 12.43 -8.55
CA GLY A 45 -1.52 11.99 -7.80
C GLY A 45 -1.23 10.99 -6.68
N VAL A 46 0.05 10.67 -6.46
CA VAL A 46 0.45 9.68 -5.45
C VAL A 46 0.69 10.39 -4.12
N SER A 47 0.16 9.82 -3.03
CA SER A 47 0.28 10.42 -1.71
C SER A 47 1.74 10.40 -1.23
N GLN A 48 2.11 11.40 -0.43
CA GLN A 48 3.46 11.47 0.15
C GLN A 48 3.77 10.26 1.05
N ARG A 49 2.75 9.70 1.70
CA ARG A 49 2.87 8.48 2.52
C ARG A 49 3.26 7.27 1.66
N ALA A 50 2.69 7.12 0.46
CA ALA A 50 3.06 6.06 -0.47
C ALA A 50 4.53 6.15 -0.91
N ILE A 51 4.98 7.37 -1.24
CA ILE A 51 6.38 7.62 -1.62
C ILE A 51 7.32 7.29 -0.46
N GLN A 52 6.94 7.65 0.77
CA GLN A 52 7.72 7.34 1.97
C GLN A 52 7.82 5.82 2.19
N PHE A 53 6.71 5.09 2.07
CA PHE A 53 6.70 3.63 2.17
C PHE A 53 7.69 2.98 1.18
N ILE A 54 7.69 3.42 -0.08
CA ILE A 54 8.64 2.89 -1.09
C ILE A 54 10.09 3.18 -0.67
N LYS A 55 10.39 4.38 -0.17
CA LYS A 55 11.74 4.75 0.25
C LYS A 55 12.23 3.91 1.44
N GLU A 56 11.35 3.60 2.39
CA GLU A 56 11.70 2.83 3.59
C GLU A 56 11.78 1.32 3.34
N THR A 57 11.15 0.82 2.26
CA THR A 57 11.26 -0.58 1.80
C THR A 57 12.44 -0.81 0.84
N LEU A 58 12.79 0.18 0.01
CA LEU A 58 13.94 0.14 -0.91
C LEU A 58 15.19 0.74 -0.24
N VAL A 59 15.67 0.09 0.83
CA VAL A 59 16.92 0.47 1.51
C VAL A 59 17.99 -0.59 1.26
N VAL A 60 19.19 -0.15 0.86
CA VAL A 60 20.33 -1.04 0.53
C VAL A 60 20.73 -1.87 1.75
N ASP A 61 20.92 -1.23 2.91
CA ASP A 61 21.19 -1.93 4.17
C ASP A 61 19.91 -2.60 4.69
N PRO A 62 19.85 -3.93 4.77
CA PRO A 62 18.68 -4.63 5.28
C PRO A 62 18.32 -4.27 6.72
N LYS A 63 19.28 -3.81 7.53
CA LYS A 63 19.03 -3.41 8.93
C LYS A 63 18.27 -2.09 9.06
N GLY A 64 18.36 -1.24 8.04
CA GLY A 64 17.61 0.02 7.97
C GLY A 64 16.31 -0.09 7.17
N ARG A 65 16.00 -1.29 6.67
CA ARG A 65 14.78 -1.58 5.92
C ARG A 65 13.67 -1.95 6.87
N LEU A 66 12.44 -1.53 6.56
CA LEU A 66 11.26 -1.94 7.34
C LEU A 66 11.16 -3.47 7.44
N THR A 67 10.67 -3.94 8.58
CA THR A 67 10.20 -5.33 8.72
C THR A 67 8.80 -5.50 8.10
N VAL A 68 8.32 -6.74 8.03
CA VAL A 68 6.95 -7.03 7.54
C VAL A 68 5.91 -6.36 8.44
N GLU A 69 6.11 -6.45 9.75
CA GLU A 69 5.22 -5.87 10.76
C GLU A 69 5.20 -4.34 10.65
N GLU A 70 6.37 -3.71 10.49
CA GLU A 70 6.46 -2.26 10.31
C GLU A 70 5.84 -1.81 8.97
N CYS A 71 5.91 -2.63 7.92
CA CYS A 71 5.22 -2.34 6.67
C CYS A 71 3.70 -2.32 6.85
N LEU A 72 3.14 -3.30 7.54
CA LEU A 72 1.69 -3.39 7.81
C LEU A 72 1.19 -2.25 8.70
N GLU A 73 2.02 -1.80 9.63
CA GLU A 73 1.74 -0.65 10.49
C GLU A 73 2.01 0.69 9.82
N HIS A 74 2.67 0.70 8.66
CA HIS A 74 2.99 1.93 7.95
C HIS A 74 1.69 2.65 7.55
N PRO A 75 1.55 3.96 7.81
CA PRO A 75 0.28 4.63 7.63
C PRO A 75 -0.29 4.63 6.21
N TRP A 76 0.55 4.42 5.19
CA TRP A 76 0.07 4.24 3.83
C TRP A 76 -0.80 2.99 3.64
N LEU A 77 -0.54 1.92 4.40
CA LEU A 77 -1.33 0.68 4.37
C LEU A 77 -2.38 0.64 5.49
N LYS A 78 -2.06 1.23 6.65
CA LYS A 78 -2.92 1.18 7.84
C LYS A 78 -4.03 2.23 7.86
N ASP A 79 -3.83 3.40 7.27
CA ASP A 79 -4.95 4.33 7.12
C ASP A 79 -6.03 3.60 6.33
N GLU A 80 -7.22 3.43 6.91
CA GLU A 80 -8.40 3.15 6.13
C GLU A 80 -8.46 4.24 5.08
N ALA A 81 -8.19 3.86 3.84
CA ALA A 81 -8.23 4.79 2.74
C ALA A 81 -9.55 5.54 2.87
N ASP A 82 -9.50 6.87 2.78
CA ASP A 82 -10.69 7.68 2.62
C ASP A 82 -11.22 7.35 1.22
N ILE A 83 -11.78 6.13 1.07
CA ILE A 83 -12.16 5.52 -0.20
C ILE A 83 -13.17 6.50 -0.77
N PRO A 84 -12.84 7.19 -1.88
CA PRO A 84 -13.80 8.10 -2.49
C PRO A 84 -15.08 7.30 -2.71
N PRO A 85 -16.27 7.82 -2.33
CA PRO A 85 -17.52 7.08 -2.40
C PRO A 85 -17.80 6.43 -3.77
N ALA A 86 -17.19 6.96 -4.83
CA ALA A 86 -17.20 6.42 -6.18
C ALA A 86 -16.63 4.98 -6.32
N ILE A 87 -15.72 4.55 -5.45
CA ILE A 87 -15.10 3.21 -5.50
C ILE A 87 -15.86 2.19 -4.63
N VAL A 88 -16.62 2.66 -3.62
CA VAL A 88 -17.44 1.83 -2.72
C VAL A 88 -18.54 1.05 -3.47
N GLY A 89 -18.89 1.48 -4.68
CA GLY A 89 -19.89 0.82 -5.53
C GLY A 89 -19.40 -0.39 -6.34
N VAL A 90 -18.11 -0.72 -6.33
CA VAL A 90 -17.57 -1.89 -7.05
C VAL A 90 -17.31 -2.99 -6.03
N GLY A 91 -18.32 -3.84 -5.83
CA GLY A 91 -18.42 -4.80 -4.75
C GLY A 91 -17.15 -5.61 -4.44
N PHE A 92 -16.62 -5.38 -3.24
CA PHE A 92 -15.86 -6.36 -2.48
C PHE A 92 -16.36 -6.30 -1.02
N GLY A 93 -17.62 -6.69 -0.82
CA GLY A 93 -18.25 -6.75 0.49
C GLY A 93 -17.75 -7.96 1.27
N ALA A 94 -16.70 -7.77 2.07
CA ALA A 94 -16.34 -8.68 3.16
C ALA A 94 -16.94 -8.15 4.46
N THR A 95 -18.28 -8.12 4.53
CA THR A 95 -19.04 -7.93 5.78
C THR A 95 -20.30 -8.78 5.70
N ASP A 96 -20.11 -10.07 5.44
CA ASP A 96 -21.06 -11.09 5.85
C ASP A 96 -20.32 -11.90 6.90
N LEU A 97 -20.66 -11.70 8.17
CA LEU A 97 -20.32 -12.46 9.37
C LEU A 97 -20.31 -11.53 10.59
N ALA A 98 -21.50 -11.27 11.11
CA ALA A 98 -21.83 -11.19 12.53
C ALA A 98 -23.00 -10.22 12.70
N SER A 99 -24.19 -10.76 12.97
CA SER A 99 -25.18 -10.25 13.94
C SER A 99 -26.53 -10.94 13.71
N ASP A 100 -26.62 -12.24 13.97
CA ASP A 100 -27.89 -12.85 14.39
C ASP A 100 -27.65 -13.39 15.80
N ASP A 101 -27.53 -12.47 16.76
CA ASP A 101 -27.65 -12.79 18.18
C ASP A 101 -29.10 -12.49 18.58
N ASP A 102 -29.73 -13.53 19.13
CA ASP A 102 -31.10 -13.60 19.60
C ASP A 102 -31.44 -12.46 20.57
N THR A 103 -32.49 -11.69 20.26
CA THR A 103 -33.25 -10.96 21.29
C THR A 103 -34.71 -11.38 21.24
N PRO A 104 -35.16 -12.24 22.17
CA PRO A 104 -36.53 -12.25 22.61
C PRO A 104 -36.57 -11.63 24.00
N ASN A 105 -36.87 -10.33 24.08
CA ASN A 105 -37.60 -9.85 25.25
C ASN A 105 -38.38 -8.54 25.02
N ASP A 106 -39.69 -8.69 25.15
CA ASP A 106 -40.64 -7.80 25.81
C ASP A 106 -40.71 -6.32 25.41
N LEU A 107 -41.78 -5.98 24.68
CA LEU A 107 -42.56 -4.77 24.94
C LEU A 107 -44.06 -5.04 24.73
N ASP A 108 -44.68 -5.36 25.86
CA ASP A 108 -45.94 -4.81 26.38
C ASP A 108 -46.98 -4.19 25.40
N SER A 109 -48.19 -4.74 25.48
CA SER A 109 -49.47 -4.02 25.52
C SER A 109 -49.88 -3.11 24.34
N LEU A 110 -50.82 -3.61 23.52
CA LEU A 110 -52.11 -2.96 23.18
C LEU A 110 -52.84 -3.75 22.07
N ASN A 111 -53.60 -4.77 22.44
CA ASN A 111 -55.04 -4.95 22.12
C ASN A 111 -55.57 -6.24 22.75
#